data_AF-A0A3P4B9H4-F1
#
_entry.id   AF-A0A3P4B9H4-F1
#
_cell.length_a   1.000
_cell.length_b   1.000
_cell.length_c   1.000
_cell.angle_alpha   90.00
_cell.angle_beta   90.00
_cell.angle_gamma   90.00
#
_symmetry.space_group_name_H-M   'P 1'
#
loop_
_entity.id
_entity.type
_entity.pdbx_description
1 polymer ?
#
loop_
_entity_poly.entity_id
_entity_poly.type
_entity_poly.pdbx_seq_one_letter_code
_entity_poly.pdbx_strand_id
1 'polypeptide(L)'
;MAAKPKLTPEEWAKARKHWENDSRDGYAWLIAELELPVSGPAVRKTALRDGWTKAEGAVAAEKPEAPAKVEAKPATKRVAAKKVAAKKTATKATSTQRATKQASKVSKVSENHKVSETMDKAKTIETLPTTTMDALEEDPDQFGMLEDLTDMQEVFVREYMVDWNGTKAAIRAGYSPKSASEIAYQLLQKTPVRDAIQALASVRARRLGIDADGVMMMWAAIIELDANELSQLRRVCCPYCHGENHERQYTPSGLEGARLKHERERQRRLKADQNDDIGDFPEYEGEWYDKRLPPAEDCPECHGEGVEEVWFADTRHLSPAARLAYSGVKVGRDGIEVLTMSKEKAADNLARALGLFKDKEAEVNINMVASEDLYRVFDEKMQAARERQARIMEERGMLEDGRGGGE
;
A
#
# COMPACT_ATOMS: atom_id res chain seq x y z
N MET A 1 -41.52 -4.69 -8.71
CA MET A 1 -40.71 -5.54 -7.82
C MET A 1 -41.67 -6.37 -6.98
N ALA A 2 -41.80 -7.67 -7.25
CA ALA A 2 -42.65 -8.56 -6.47
C ALA A 2 -42.18 -8.56 -5.00
N ALA A 3 -43.11 -8.50 -4.05
CA ALA A 3 -42.79 -8.60 -2.63
C ALA A 3 -42.09 -9.95 -2.37
N LYS A 4 -40.96 -9.94 -1.64
CA LYS A 4 -40.28 -11.17 -1.21
C LYS A 4 -41.30 -12.07 -0.47
N PRO A 5 -41.32 -13.38 -0.74
CA PRO A 5 -42.30 -14.28 -0.12
C PRO A 5 -42.14 -14.22 1.40
N LYS A 6 -43.21 -13.83 2.10
CA LYS A 6 -43.26 -13.85 3.56
C LYS A 6 -43.52 -15.29 3.98
N LEU A 7 -42.64 -15.84 4.82
CA LEU A 7 -42.88 -17.09 5.54
C LEU A 7 -44.27 -17.05 6.18
N THR A 8 -45.01 -18.15 6.04
CA THR A 8 -46.30 -18.34 6.69
C THR A 8 -46.12 -18.47 8.21
N PRO A 9 -47.17 -18.20 9.01
CA PRO A 9 -47.12 -18.37 10.46
C PRO A 9 -46.70 -19.78 10.90
N GLU A 10 -47.08 -20.81 10.12
CA GLU A 10 -46.74 -22.21 10.39
C GLU A 10 -45.24 -22.49 10.18
N GLU A 11 -44.63 -21.92 9.15
CA GLU A 11 -43.20 -22.06 8.90
C GLU A 11 -42.37 -21.34 9.97
N TRP A 12 -42.83 -20.19 10.47
CA TRP A 12 -42.20 -19.51 11.60
C TRP A 12 -42.29 -20.33 12.89
N ALA A 13 -43.43 -20.97 13.16
CA ALA A 13 -43.57 -21.86 14.31
C ALA A 13 -42.66 -23.09 14.21
N LYS A 14 -42.48 -23.64 12.99
CA LYS A 14 -41.55 -24.75 12.74
C LYS A 14 -40.10 -24.34 12.94
N ALA A 15 -39.70 -23.18 12.42
CA ALA A 15 -38.36 -22.63 12.61
C ALA A 15 -38.07 -22.35 14.09
N ARG A 16 -39.04 -21.79 14.83
CA ARG A 16 -38.97 -21.59 16.27
C ARG A 16 -38.73 -22.90 17.01
N LYS A 17 -39.58 -23.89 16.79
CA LYS A 17 -39.48 -25.19 17.46
C LYS A 17 -38.16 -25.89 17.15
N HIS A 18 -37.65 -25.79 15.91
CA HIS A 18 -36.38 -26.41 15.57
C HIS A 18 -35.20 -25.69 16.24
N TRP A 19 -35.25 -24.36 16.32
CA TRP A 19 -34.22 -23.58 16.98
C TRP A 19 -34.22 -23.75 18.49
N GLU A 20 -35.39 -23.78 19.15
CA GLU A 20 -35.51 -23.92 20.61
C GLU A 20 -35.05 -25.31 21.12
N ASN A 21 -35.10 -26.34 20.27
CA ASN A 21 -34.69 -27.72 20.60
C ASN A 21 -33.23 -28.06 20.20
N ASP A 22 -32.54 -27.19 19.48
CA ASP A 22 -31.15 -27.42 19.06
C ASP A 22 -30.19 -26.66 19.97
N SER A 23 -29.05 -27.27 20.31
CA SER A 23 -28.02 -26.66 21.17
C SER A 23 -27.15 -25.63 20.45
N ARG A 24 -27.19 -25.57 19.12
CA ARG A 24 -26.35 -24.67 18.30
C ARG A 24 -26.82 -23.22 18.43
N ASP A 25 -25.87 -22.33 18.69
CA ASP A 25 -26.09 -20.88 18.78
C ASP A 25 -26.21 -20.22 17.39
N GLY A 26 -26.84 -19.04 17.38
CA GLY A 26 -27.08 -18.27 16.15
C GLY A 26 -28.24 -18.80 15.28
N TYR A 27 -28.40 -18.19 14.10
CA TYR A 27 -29.53 -18.45 13.18
C TYR A 27 -29.12 -18.85 11.76
N ALA A 28 -27.81 -18.84 11.45
CA ALA A 28 -27.30 -19.13 10.10
C ALA A 28 -27.48 -20.60 9.72
N TRP A 29 -27.25 -21.53 10.66
CA TRP A 29 -27.45 -22.96 10.45
C TRP A 29 -28.94 -23.29 10.23
N LEU A 30 -29.83 -22.61 10.97
CA LEU A 30 -31.29 -22.81 10.87
C LEU A 30 -31.81 -22.50 9.45
N ILE A 31 -31.24 -21.49 8.80
CA ILE A 31 -31.62 -21.11 7.43
C ILE A 31 -31.12 -22.13 6.41
N ALA A 32 -29.90 -22.62 6.58
CA ALA A 32 -29.32 -23.62 5.70
C ALA A 32 -30.04 -24.97 5.79
N GLU A 33 -30.46 -25.36 7.00
CA GLU A 33 -31.06 -26.68 7.27
C GLU A 33 -32.56 -26.74 6.98
N LEU A 34 -33.28 -25.64 7.17
CA LEU A 34 -34.71 -25.51 6.81
C LEU A 34 -34.95 -24.87 5.43
N GLU A 35 -33.88 -24.58 4.68
CA GLU A 35 -33.90 -23.91 3.36
C GLU A 35 -34.82 -22.69 3.34
N LEU A 36 -34.77 -21.87 4.40
CA LEU A 36 -35.70 -20.77 4.57
C LEU A 36 -35.41 -19.65 3.55
N PRO A 37 -36.42 -19.13 2.82
CA PRO A 37 -36.24 -18.05 1.84
C PRO A 37 -36.12 -16.65 2.50
N VAL A 38 -35.50 -16.58 3.69
CA VAL A 38 -35.27 -15.34 4.46
C VAL A 38 -33.82 -15.24 4.94
N SER A 39 -33.35 -14.02 5.18
CA SER A 39 -31.98 -13.79 5.66
C SER A 39 -31.85 -14.01 7.17
N GLY A 40 -30.62 -14.31 7.63
CA GLY A 40 -30.25 -14.44 9.06
C GLY A 40 -30.80 -13.31 9.94
N PRO A 41 -30.62 -12.04 9.55
CA PRO A 41 -31.15 -10.90 10.30
C PRO A 41 -32.67 -10.89 10.44
N ALA A 42 -33.41 -11.36 9.42
CA ALA A 42 -34.87 -11.42 9.48
C ALA A 42 -35.35 -12.42 10.54
N VAL A 43 -34.69 -13.58 10.63
CA VAL A 43 -34.97 -14.60 11.65
C VAL A 43 -34.63 -14.10 13.05
N ARG A 44 -33.47 -13.46 13.23
CA ARG A 44 -33.05 -12.85 14.51
C ARG A 44 -34.06 -11.83 15.01
N LYS A 45 -34.56 -10.95 14.14
CA LYS A 45 -35.54 -9.92 14.50
C LYS A 45 -36.88 -10.51 14.93
N THR A 46 -37.32 -11.56 14.24
CA THR A 46 -38.52 -12.31 14.62
C THR A 46 -38.33 -13.04 15.94
N ALA A 47 -37.17 -13.66 16.18
CA ALA A 47 -36.84 -14.32 17.43
C ALA A 47 -36.81 -13.36 18.63
N LEU A 48 -36.23 -12.16 18.45
CA LEU A 48 -36.21 -11.10 19.47
C LEU A 48 -37.60 -10.52 19.73
N ARG A 49 -38.38 -10.26 18.67
CA ARG A 49 -39.75 -9.75 18.77
C ARG A 49 -40.69 -10.73 19.47
N ASP A 50 -40.53 -12.02 19.18
CA ASP A 50 -41.43 -13.08 19.63
C ASP A 50 -40.87 -13.85 20.86
N GLY A 51 -39.76 -13.37 21.43
CA GLY A 51 -39.17 -13.85 22.69
C GLY A 51 -38.75 -15.31 22.67
N TRP A 52 -38.01 -15.76 21.66
CA TRP A 52 -37.57 -17.16 21.56
C TRP A 52 -36.53 -17.48 22.64
N THR A 53 -36.67 -18.62 23.30
CA THR A 53 -35.75 -19.07 24.36
C THR A 53 -35.44 -20.56 24.16
N LYS A 54 -34.17 -20.93 24.36
CA LYS A 54 -33.74 -22.34 24.23
C LYS A 54 -34.34 -23.16 25.37
N ALA A 55 -34.75 -24.40 25.08
CA ALA A 55 -35.23 -25.32 26.12
C ALA A 55 -34.09 -25.72 27.05
N GLU A 56 -34.32 -25.70 28.36
CA GLU A 56 -33.35 -26.13 29.36
C GLU A 56 -33.03 -27.62 29.17
N GLY A 57 -31.84 -27.94 28.65
CA GLY A 57 -31.36 -29.32 28.49
C GLY A 57 -30.78 -29.72 27.11
N ALA A 58 -30.65 -28.80 26.14
CA ALA A 58 -30.03 -29.12 24.85
C ALA A 58 -28.52 -29.38 24.98
N VAL A 59 -28.10 -30.65 24.94
CA VAL A 59 -26.69 -31.06 25.00
C VAL A 59 -26.00 -30.82 23.65
N ALA A 60 -24.82 -30.21 23.67
CA ALA A 60 -24.01 -29.89 22.49
C ALA A 60 -23.66 -31.13 21.65
N ALA A 61 -24.21 -31.22 20.44
CA ALA A 61 -23.79 -32.21 19.45
C ALA A 61 -22.60 -31.70 18.62
N GLU A 62 -21.61 -32.59 18.45
CA GLU A 62 -20.34 -32.36 17.77
C GLU A 62 -20.51 -32.06 16.27
N LYS A 63 -19.71 -31.13 15.75
CA LYS A 63 -19.78 -30.54 14.40
C LYS A 63 -19.30 -31.54 13.33
N PRO A 64 -20.07 -31.86 12.28
CA PRO A 64 -19.56 -32.70 11.19
C PRO A 64 -18.60 -31.93 10.27
N GLU A 65 -17.53 -32.62 9.89
CA GLU A 65 -16.43 -32.17 9.03
C GLU A 65 -16.90 -31.98 7.57
N ALA A 66 -16.44 -30.90 6.91
CA ALA A 66 -16.86 -30.55 5.55
C ALA A 66 -16.20 -31.45 4.48
N PRO A 67 -16.91 -31.88 3.42
CA PRO A 67 -16.31 -32.69 2.36
C PRO A 67 -15.42 -31.88 1.42
N ALA A 68 -14.34 -32.54 0.97
CA ALA A 68 -13.27 -32.02 0.12
C ALA A 68 -13.74 -31.52 -1.26
N LYS A 69 -13.10 -30.44 -1.74
CA LYS A 69 -13.33 -29.86 -3.07
C LYS A 69 -12.77 -30.75 -4.19
N VAL A 70 -13.62 -31.02 -5.17
CA VAL A 70 -13.32 -31.66 -6.45
C VAL A 70 -12.62 -30.68 -7.39
N GLU A 71 -11.57 -31.16 -8.07
CA GLU A 71 -10.78 -30.45 -9.07
C GLU A 71 -11.58 -30.13 -10.35
N ALA A 72 -11.35 -28.94 -10.93
CA ALA A 72 -11.73 -28.62 -12.31
C ALA A 72 -10.54 -28.05 -13.09
N LYS A 73 -10.29 -28.63 -14.26
CA LYS A 73 -9.20 -28.37 -15.23
C LYS A 73 -9.51 -27.20 -16.18
N PRO A 74 -8.53 -26.75 -17.02
CA PRO A 74 -8.24 -25.33 -17.24
C PRO A 74 -8.90 -24.73 -18.49
N ALA A 75 -9.03 -23.40 -18.51
CA ALA A 75 -9.41 -22.62 -19.68
C ALA A 75 -8.29 -21.63 -20.08
N THR A 76 -8.28 -21.35 -21.38
CA THR A 76 -7.20 -20.89 -22.25
C THR A 76 -6.88 -19.40 -22.19
N LYS A 77 -5.63 -19.08 -22.58
CA LYS A 77 -5.04 -17.75 -22.74
C LYS A 77 -5.86 -16.84 -23.67
N ARG A 78 -5.89 -15.55 -23.34
CA ARG A 78 -5.89 -14.49 -24.36
C ARG A 78 -5.07 -13.29 -23.91
N VAL A 79 -4.00 -13.02 -24.66
CA VAL A 79 -3.05 -11.92 -24.50
C VAL A 79 -3.67 -10.65 -25.09
N ALA A 80 -3.61 -9.54 -24.36
CA ALA A 80 -3.86 -8.20 -24.91
C ALA A 80 -2.69 -7.29 -24.52
N ALA A 81 -1.92 -6.90 -25.54
CA ALA A 81 -0.81 -5.97 -25.45
C ALA A 81 -1.29 -4.56 -25.09
N LYS A 82 -0.60 -3.88 -24.16
CA LYS A 82 -0.79 -2.45 -23.90
C LYS A 82 0.50 -1.70 -24.23
N LYS A 83 0.40 -0.82 -25.23
CA LYS A 83 1.45 0.10 -25.70
C LYS A 83 1.82 1.09 -24.60
N VAL A 84 3.12 1.24 -24.37
CA VAL A 84 3.72 2.30 -23.55
C VAL A 84 3.98 3.50 -24.46
N ALA A 85 3.37 4.64 -24.14
CA ALA A 85 3.68 5.92 -24.79
C ALA A 85 4.61 6.72 -23.87
N ALA A 86 5.88 6.79 -24.29
CA ALA A 86 6.88 7.69 -23.72
C ALA A 86 6.58 9.13 -24.15
N LYS A 87 6.55 10.08 -23.21
CA LYS A 87 6.57 11.51 -23.53
C LYS A 87 7.90 12.11 -23.04
N LYS A 88 8.76 12.41 -24.01
CA LYS A 88 9.95 13.24 -23.87
C LYS A 88 9.50 14.68 -23.55
N THR A 89 10.18 15.34 -22.63
CA THR A 89 10.21 16.82 -22.58
C THR A 89 11.65 17.27 -22.46
N ALA A 90 12.07 17.97 -23.51
CA ALA A 90 13.36 18.60 -23.64
C ALA A 90 13.43 19.90 -22.82
N THR A 91 14.64 20.17 -22.37
CA THR A 91 15.17 21.42 -21.85
C THR A 91 14.85 22.64 -22.71
N LYS A 92 14.49 23.75 -22.06
CA LYS A 92 14.88 25.09 -22.51
C LYS A 92 15.11 26.02 -21.32
N ALA A 93 16.29 26.60 -21.28
CA ALA A 93 16.74 27.56 -20.29
C ALA A 93 16.27 29.00 -20.61
N THR A 94 16.45 29.86 -19.61
CA THR A 94 16.52 31.34 -19.61
C THR A 94 15.21 32.05 -19.24
N SER A 95 15.12 32.63 -18.04
CA SER A 95 15.62 33.99 -17.78
C SER A 95 15.54 34.37 -16.29
N THR A 96 16.52 35.17 -15.90
CA THR A 96 16.68 35.85 -14.61
C THR A 96 15.50 36.77 -14.32
N GLN A 97 14.97 36.78 -13.09
CA GLN A 97 14.79 38.02 -12.32
C GLN A 97 14.31 37.82 -10.87
N ARG A 98 15.14 38.36 -9.97
CA ARG A 98 14.82 39.24 -8.84
C ARG A 98 14.16 38.64 -7.59
N ALA A 99 15.01 38.51 -6.58
CA ALA A 99 14.66 38.44 -5.18
C ALA A 99 13.81 39.64 -4.73
N THR A 100 12.73 39.36 -4.04
CA THR A 100 12.07 40.29 -3.11
C THR A 100 11.96 39.62 -1.75
N LYS A 101 12.74 40.15 -0.81
CA LYS A 101 12.63 39.88 0.62
C LYS A 101 11.26 40.39 1.08
N GLN A 102 10.45 39.53 1.69
CA GLN A 102 9.42 39.96 2.62
C GLN A 102 9.54 39.15 3.90
N ALA A 103 9.98 39.86 4.94
CA ALA A 103 10.02 39.39 6.31
C ALA A 103 8.58 39.22 6.83
N SER A 104 8.21 38.01 7.23
CA SER A 104 7.01 37.78 8.03
C SER A 104 7.37 37.89 9.52
N LYS A 105 6.73 38.86 10.17
CA LYS A 105 6.83 39.13 11.60
C LYS A 105 6.42 37.90 12.42
N VAL A 106 7.31 37.45 13.28
CA VAL A 106 7.00 36.59 14.43
C VAL A 106 6.05 37.37 15.34
N SER A 107 4.82 36.90 15.48
CA SER A 107 3.84 37.44 16.42
C SER A 107 4.00 36.68 17.73
N LYS A 108 4.27 37.43 18.81
CA LYS A 108 4.41 36.97 20.18
C LYS A 108 3.19 36.14 20.60
N VAL A 109 3.42 34.89 21.01
CA VAL A 109 2.45 34.10 21.75
C VAL A 109 2.38 34.68 23.16
N SER A 110 1.26 35.29 23.50
CA SER A 110 0.94 35.71 24.85
C SER A 110 0.56 34.49 25.68
N GLU A 111 1.32 34.25 26.75
CA GLU A 111 0.95 33.40 27.86
C GLU A 111 -0.35 33.91 28.47
N ASN A 112 -1.37 33.06 28.52
CA ASN A 112 -2.37 33.00 29.60
C ASN A 112 -3.36 31.88 29.28
N HIS A 113 -3.13 30.69 29.83
CA HIS A 113 -4.27 29.87 30.24
C HIS A 113 -4.00 29.23 31.59
N LYS A 114 -4.77 29.72 32.57
CA LYS A 114 -4.85 29.29 33.95
C LYS A 114 -5.36 27.84 33.96
N VAL A 115 -4.61 26.97 34.62
CA VAL A 115 -5.01 25.59 34.94
C VAL A 115 -6.20 25.65 35.89
N SER A 116 -7.30 25.01 35.51
CA SER A 116 -8.37 24.61 36.43
C SER A 116 -8.45 23.09 36.39
N GLU A 117 -8.06 22.49 37.51
CA GLU A 117 -8.25 21.09 37.83
C GLU A 117 -9.74 20.74 37.78
N THR A 118 -10.08 19.60 37.16
CA THR A 118 -10.94 18.55 37.72
C THR A 118 -11.19 17.46 36.67
N MET A 119 -11.18 16.21 37.16
CA MET A 119 -11.62 14.96 36.52
C MET A 119 -10.54 14.10 35.82
N ASP A 120 -9.92 13.27 36.68
CA ASP A 120 -9.48 11.88 36.51
C ASP A 120 -9.26 11.34 35.08
N LYS A 121 -8.05 11.53 34.57
CA LYS A 121 -7.49 10.75 33.45
C LYS A 121 -6.71 9.55 33.99
N ALA A 122 -7.41 8.48 34.36
CA ALA A 122 -6.78 7.17 34.57
C ALA A 122 -7.86 6.08 34.68
N LYS A 123 -8.57 5.72 33.59
CA LYS A 123 -9.29 4.44 33.56
C LYS A 123 -9.84 3.90 32.23
N THR A 124 -9.58 4.48 31.06
CA THR A 124 -10.35 4.08 29.87
C THR A 124 -9.62 3.29 28.80
N ILE A 125 -8.37 2.84 29.00
CA ILE A 125 -7.65 2.10 27.93
C ILE A 125 -6.99 0.78 28.40
N GLU A 126 -6.64 0.59 29.68
CA GLU A 126 -5.82 -0.56 30.09
C GLU A 126 -6.56 -1.79 30.66
N THR A 127 -7.89 -1.85 30.60
CA THR A 127 -8.63 -3.03 31.11
C THR A 127 -9.62 -3.59 30.10
N LEU A 128 -9.14 -4.00 28.93
CA LEU A 128 -9.83 -5.01 28.15
C LEU A 128 -9.14 -6.34 28.42
N PRO A 129 -9.79 -7.29 29.14
CA PRO A 129 -9.21 -8.59 29.42
C PRO A 129 -8.95 -9.35 28.10
N THR A 130 -7.86 -10.09 28.01
CA THR A 130 -7.43 -10.82 26.80
C THR A 130 -8.51 -11.71 26.19
N THR A 131 -9.53 -12.11 26.98
CA THR A 131 -10.71 -12.85 26.54
C THR A 131 -11.69 -12.05 25.66
N THR A 132 -11.66 -10.72 25.66
CA THR A 132 -12.41 -9.90 24.68
C THR A 132 -11.69 -9.74 23.35
N MET A 133 -10.40 -10.09 23.27
CA MET A 133 -9.63 -9.97 22.02
C MET A 133 -9.88 -11.17 21.10
N ASP A 134 -9.98 -12.39 21.64
CA ASP A 134 -10.38 -13.60 20.89
C ASP A 134 -11.85 -13.52 20.45
N ALA A 135 -12.72 -12.89 21.24
CA ALA A 135 -14.13 -12.68 20.88
C ALA A 135 -14.33 -11.61 19.76
N LEU A 136 -13.31 -10.83 19.40
CA LEU A 136 -13.37 -9.98 18.19
C LEU A 136 -12.95 -10.77 16.94
N GLU A 137 -12.37 -11.96 17.11
CA GLU A 137 -11.99 -12.88 16.04
C GLU A 137 -13.18 -13.71 15.54
N GLU A 138 -14.20 -13.92 16.39
CA GLU A 138 -15.46 -14.62 16.08
C GLU A 138 -16.59 -13.62 15.84
N ASP A 139 -16.79 -13.24 14.57
CA ASP A 139 -17.85 -12.35 14.08
C ASP A 139 -17.85 -10.92 14.69
N PRO A 140 -17.69 -9.85 13.88
CA PRO A 140 -17.74 -8.45 14.37
C PRO A 140 -19.09 -8.04 14.99
N ASP A 141 -20.09 -8.92 14.89
CA ASP A 141 -21.41 -8.80 15.49
C ASP A 141 -21.40 -9.14 17.01
N GLN A 142 -20.37 -9.84 17.51
CA GLN A 142 -20.28 -10.34 18.90
C GLN A 142 -20.11 -9.20 19.94
N PHE A 143 -19.62 -8.03 19.52
CA PHE A 143 -19.36 -6.88 20.42
C PHE A 143 -20.46 -5.83 20.47
N GLY A 144 -21.61 -6.07 19.83
CA GLY A 144 -22.70 -5.09 19.81
C GLY A 144 -22.39 -3.78 19.05
N MET A 145 -21.21 -3.66 18.43
CA MET A 145 -20.77 -2.47 17.69
C MET A 145 -21.63 -2.19 16.43
N LEU A 146 -22.40 -3.19 16.00
CA LEU A 146 -23.39 -3.09 14.92
C LEU A 146 -24.84 -2.94 15.43
N GLU A 147 -25.09 -2.98 16.74
CA GLU A 147 -26.45 -2.91 17.31
C GLU A 147 -27.11 -1.54 17.11
N ASP A 148 -26.31 -0.48 17.04
CA ASP A 148 -26.79 0.89 16.79
C ASP A 148 -27.04 1.20 15.31
N LEU A 149 -26.73 0.26 14.40
CA LEU A 149 -26.87 0.43 12.96
C LEU A 149 -28.18 -0.17 12.46
N THR A 150 -28.83 0.50 11.52
CA THR A 150 -29.99 -0.11 10.83
C THR A 150 -29.52 -1.22 9.88
N ASP A 151 -30.39 -2.19 9.60
CA ASP A 151 -30.08 -3.32 8.70
C ASP A 151 -29.43 -2.86 7.37
N MET A 152 -29.89 -1.74 6.81
CA MET A 152 -29.35 -1.17 5.58
C MET A 152 -27.97 -0.51 5.77
N GLN A 153 -27.74 0.11 6.93
CA GLN A 153 -26.45 0.72 7.27
C GLN A 153 -25.38 -0.33 7.57
N GLU A 154 -25.75 -1.43 8.23
CA GLU A 154 -24.85 -2.56 8.44
C GLU A 154 -24.39 -3.17 7.11
N VAL A 155 -25.33 -3.45 6.19
CA VAL A 155 -24.97 -3.96 4.85
C VAL A 155 -24.11 -2.95 4.11
N PHE A 156 -24.41 -1.65 4.22
CA PHE A 156 -23.57 -0.60 3.65
C PHE A 156 -22.13 -0.64 4.20
N VAL A 157 -21.95 -0.75 5.51
CA VAL A 157 -20.64 -0.85 6.16
C VAL A 157 -19.88 -2.09 5.66
N ARG A 158 -20.52 -3.26 5.63
CA ARG A 158 -19.90 -4.50 5.13
C ARG A 158 -19.46 -4.37 3.67
N GLU A 159 -20.31 -3.82 2.80
CA GLU A 159 -20.01 -3.63 1.38
C GLU A 159 -18.94 -2.55 1.14
N TYR A 160 -18.96 -1.49 1.94
CA TYR A 160 -17.95 -0.43 1.89
C TYR A 160 -16.56 -0.95 2.23
N MET A 161 -16.47 -1.87 3.21
CA MET A 161 -15.20 -2.52 3.54
C MET A 161 -14.64 -3.38 2.42
N VAL A 162 -15.41 -3.74 1.37
CA VAL A 162 -14.89 -4.54 0.24
C VAL A 162 -14.04 -3.71 -0.70
N ASP A 163 -14.51 -2.53 -1.12
CA ASP A 163 -13.91 -1.73 -2.19
C ASP A 163 -13.67 -0.25 -1.81
N TRP A 164 -13.97 0.14 -0.58
CA TRP A 164 -13.90 1.51 -0.06
C TRP A 164 -14.65 2.53 -0.94
N ASN A 165 -15.66 2.07 -1.67
CA ASN A 165 -16.45 2.89 -2.58
C ASN A 165 -17.87 3.10 -2.02
N GLY A 166 -18.13 4.32 -1.52
CA GLY A 166 -19.40 4.67 -0.91
C GLY A 166 -20.60 4.46 -1.85
N THR A 167 -20.52 4.98 -3.08
CA THR A 167 -21.64 4.91 -4.04
C THR A 167 -21.99 3.46 -4.39
N LYS A 168 -20.98 2.61 -4.65
CA LYS A 168 -21.21 1.18 -4.95
C LYS A 168 -21.71 0.41 -3.74
N ALA A 169 -21.21 0.72 -2.55
CA ALA A 169 -21.68 0.14 -1.30
C ALA A 169 -23.15 0.48 -1.04
N ALA A 170 -23.57 1.73 -1.27
CA ALA A 170 -24.96 2.16 -1.12
C ALA A 170 -25.90 1.42 -2.09
N ILE A 171 -25.49 1.26 -3.36
CA ILE A 171 -26.29 0.51 -4.34
C ILE A 171 -26.45 -0.95 -3.91
N ARG A 172 -25.36 -1.61 -3.49
CA ARG A 172 -25.38 -3.01 -3.05
C ARG A 172 -26.16 -3.21 -1.75
N ALA A 173 -26.12 -2.24 -0.85
CA ALA A 173 -26.94 -2.21 0.36
C ALA A 173 -28.44 -2.04 0.07
N GLY A 174 -28.82 -1.68 -1.17
CA GLY A 174 -30.21 -1.56 -1.60
C GLY A 174 -30.76 -0.14 -1.58
N TYR A 175 -29.91 0.88 -1.45
CA TYR A 175 -30.32 2.28 -1.61
C TYR A 175 -30.59 2.62 -3.09
N SER A 176 -31.39 3.66 -3.32
CA SER A 176 -31.74 4.11 -4.66
C SER A 176 -30.48 4.44 -5.48
N PRO A 177 -30.29 3.84 -6.67
CA PRO A 177 -29.12 4.11 -7.50
C PRO A 177 -28.98 5.58 -7.92
N LYS A 178 -30.11 6.29 -8.03
CA LYS A 178 -30.14 7.70 -8.45
C LYS A 178 -29.57 8.64 -7.38
N SER A 179 -29.65 8.28 -6.10
CA SER A 179 -29.19 9.09 -4.97
C SER A 179 -28.09 8.41 -4.15
N ALA A 180 -27.52 7.30 -4.65
CA ALA A 180 -26.56 6.49 -3.94
C ALA A 180 -25.30 7.25 -3.53
N SER A 181 -24.84 8.20 -4.34
CA SER A 181 -23.67 9.03 -4.01
C SER A 181 -23.93 9.98 -2.84
N GLU A 182 -25.08 10.65 -2.83
CA GLU A 182 -25.48 11.57 -1.77
C GLU A 182 -25.74 10.81 -0.46
N ILE A 183 -26.45 9.68 -0.55
CA ILE A 183 -26.72 8.82 0.59
C ILE A 183 -25.41 8.26 1.17
N ALA A 184 -24.49 7.79 0.32
CA ALA A 184 -23.20 7.28 0.79
C ALA A 184 -22.39 8.36 1.52
N TYR A 185 -22.35 9.59 0.99
CA TYR A 185 -21.69 10.72 1.65
C TYR A 185 -22.29 11.00 3.03
N GLN A 186 -23.63 11.04 3.13
CA GLN A 186 -24.31 11.23 4.41
C GLN A 186 -24.06 10.08 5.39
N LEU A 187 -24.05 8.83 4.91
CA LEU A 187 -23.79 7.66 5.75
C LEU A 187 -22.38 7.68 6.33
N LEU A 188 -21.36 8.06 5.54
CA LEU A 188 -19.97 8.16 6.00
C LEU A 188 -19.76 9.24 7.06
N GLN A 189 -20.64 10.24 7.14
CA GLN A 189 -20.60 11.28 8.18
C GLN A 189 -21.29 10.87 9.48
N LYS A 190 -22.12 9.82 9.48
CA LYS A 190 -22.79 9.36 10.69
C LYS A 190 -21.79 8.68 11.61
N THR A 191 -21.68 9.16 12.84
CA THR A 191 -20.83 8.61 13.90
C THR A 191 -20.91 7.08 14.02
N PRO A 192 -22.10 6.44 14.14
CA PRO A 192 -22.17 4.98 14.29
C PRO A 192 -21.65 4.22 13.06
N VAL A 193 -21.86 4.74 11.85
CA VAL A 193 -21.35 4.12 10.61
C VAL A 193 -19.83 4.24 10.54
N ARG A 194 -19.29 5.42 10.85
CA ARG A 194 -17.84 5.67 10.86
C ARG A 194 -17.13 4.79 11.89
N ASP A 195 -17.69 4.69 13.09
CA ASP A 195 -17.08 3.93 14.18
C ASP A 195 -17.11 2.42 13.86
N ALA A 196 -18.18 1.91 13.25
CA ALA A 196 -18.24 0.53 12.76
C ALA A 196 -17.25 0.24 11.62
N ILE A 197 -17.07 1.18 10.67
CA ILE A 197 -16.04 1.07 9.63
C ILE A 197 -14.64 1.01 10.27
N GLN A 198 -14.36 1.89 11.24
CA GLN A 198 -13.08 1.93 11.93
C GLN A 198 -12.83 0.63 12.71
N ALA A 199 -13.83 0.10 13.39
CA ALA A 199 -13.75 -1.18 14.09
C ALA A 199 -13.41 -2.33 13.12
N LEU A 200 -14.16 -2.47 12.02
CA LEU A 200 -13.89 -3.50 11.01
C LEU A 200 -12.53 -3.33 10.33
N ALA A 201 -12.10 -2.09 10.08
CA ALA A 201 -10.78 -1.80 9.54
C ALA A 201 -9.68 -2.24 10.52
N SER A 202 -9.85 -1.97 11.82
CA SER A 202 -8.91 -2.40 12.84
C SER A 202 -8.83 -3.92 12.98
N VAL A 203 -9.96 -4.62 12.93
CA VAL A 203 -10.01 -6.10 12.95
C VAL A 203 -9.31 -6.68 11.72
N ARG A 204 -9.56 -6.12 10.52
CA ARG A 204 -8.87 -6.55 9.30
C ARG A 204 -7.36 -6.31 9.38
N ALA A 205 -6.93 -5.16 9.88
CA ALA A 205 -5.53 -4.81 10.06
C ALA A 205 -4.83 -5.80 11.00
N ARG A 206 -5.46 -6.11 12.15
CA ARG A 206 -4.97 -7.13 13.10
C ARG A 206 -4.89 -8.52 12.49
N ARG A 207 -5.90 -8.95 11.71
CA ARG A 207 -5.88 -10.25 11.00
C ARG A 207 -4.70 -10.37 10.03
N LEU A 208 -4.25 -9.27 9.44
CA LEU A 208 -3.08 -9.24 8.57
C LEU A 208 -1.75 -9.11 9.33
N GLY A 209 -1.79 -9.01 10.67
CA GLY A 209 -0.63 -8.78 11.52
C GLY A 209 0.02 -7.40 11.33
N ILE A 210 -0.71 -6.45 10.73
CA ILE A 210 -0.21 -5.11 10.42
C ILE A 210 -1.26 -4.12 10.88
N ASP A 211 -1.09 -3.59 12.10
CA ASP A 211 -1.86 -2.46 12.61
C ASP A 211 -1.20 -1.11 12.25
N ALA A 212 -1.87 -0.01 12.60
CA ALA A 212 -1.35 1.33 12.33
C ALA A 212 0.02 1.54 12.97
N ASP A 213 0.21 1.06 14.20
CA ASP A 213 1.47 1.15 14.93
C ASP A 213 2.58 0.35 14.24
N GLY A 214 2.29 -0.85 13.74
CA GLY A 214 3.21 -1.66 12.96
C GLY A 214 3.65 -0.98 11.68
N VAL A 215 2.75 -0.30 10.95
CA VAL A 215 3.13 0.49 9.77
C VAL A 215 4.01 1.69 10.16
N MET A 216 3.70 2.36 11.26
CA MET A 216 4.54 3.45 11.77
C MET A 216 5.93 2.97 12.17
N MET A 217 6.04 1.79 12.82
CA MET A 217 7.33 1.16 13.13
C MET A 217 8.12 0.81 11.86
N MET A 218 7.44 0.34 10.80
CA MET A 218 8.09 0.09 9.51
C MET A 218 8.66 1.38 8.91
N TRP A 219 7.90 2.49 8.93
CA TRP A 219 8.42 3.78 8.45
C TRP A 219 9.57 4.29 9.30
N ALA A 220 9.49 4.18 10.63
CA ALA A 220 10.58 4.54 11.53
C ALA A 220 11.86 3.75 11.21
N ALA A 221 11.75 2.43 11.05
CA ALA A 221 12.89 1.58 10.70
C ALA A 221 13.53 1.98 9.36
N ILE A 222 12.74 2.35 8.35
CA ILE A 222 13.25 2.84 7.05
C ILE A 222 14.00 4.18 7.21
N ILE A 223 13.49 5.08 8.03
CA ILE A 223 14.10 6.39 8.28
C ILE A 223 15.47 6.21 8.97
N GLU A 224 15.50 5.37 10.01
CA GLU A 224 16.69 5.11 10.83
C GLU A 224 17.76 4.27 10.13
N LEU A 225 17.39 3.46 9.14
CA LEU A 225 18.30 2.56 8.42
C LEU A 225 19.55 3.29 7.89
N ASP A 226 20.75 2.86 8.26
CA ASP A 226 21.98 3.36 7.62
C ASP A 226 22.08 2.82 6.18
N ALA A 227 22.17 3.72 5.19
CA ALA A 227 22.30 3.34 3.78
C ALA A 227 23.61 2.59 3.50
N ASN A 228 24.64 2.81 4.33
CA ASN A 228 25.90 2.09 4.24
C ASN A 228 25.75 0.59 4.56
N GLU A 229 24.65 0.14 5.16
CA GLU A 229 24.39 -1.29 5.33
C GLU A 229 24.16 -1.99 3.97
N LEU A 230 23.69 -1.26 2.96
CA LEU A 230 23.37 -1.80 1.63
C LEU A 230 24.46 -1.51 0.60
N SER A 231 24.92 -0.26 0.55
CA SER A 231 25.90 0.20 -0.45
C SER A 231 26.82 1.24 0.16
N GLN A 232 28.12 1.07 -0.06
CA GLN A 232 29.16 1.91 0.52
C GLN A 232 30.06 2.47 -0.57
N LEU A 233 30.50 3.70 -0.38
CA LEU A 233 31.65 4.25 -1.09
C LEU A 233 32.89 4.09 -0.20
N ARG A 234 33.69 3.05 -0.47
CA ARG A 234 34.88 2.73 0.33
C ARG A 234 36.12 3.40 -0.23
N ARG A 235 37.06 3.71 0.65
CA ARG A 235 38.45 4.00 0.31
C ARG A 235 39.28 2.78 0.69
N VAL A 236 39.81 2.09 -0.30
CA VAL A 236 40.70 0.93 -0.12
C VAL A 236 42.15 1.36 -0.30
N CYS A 237 43.10 0.66 0.31
CA CYS A 237 44.51 0.96 0.06
C CYS A 237 44.86 0.80 -1.43
N CYS A 238 45.88 1.53 -1.91
CA CYS A 238 46.40 1.33 -3.26
C CYS A 238 47.43 0.17 -3.27
N PRO A 239 47.79 -0.38 -4.43
CA PRO A 239 48.77 -1.47 -4.54
C PRO A 239 50.19 -1.16 -4.03
N TYR A 240 50.46 0.07 -3.61
CA TYR A 240 51.77 0.53 -3.14
C TYR A 240 51.76 0.94 -1.66
N CYS A 241 50.58 0.96 -1.02
CA CYS A 241 50.43 1.46 0.35
C CYS A 241 51.29 0.68 1.35
N HIS A 242 51.21 -0.65 1.29
CA HIS A 242 51.80 -1.53 2.30
C HIS A 242 52.97 -2.35 1.75
N GLY A 243 53.48 -1.99 0.56
CA GLY A 243 54.68 -2.62 0.00
C GLY A 243 55.93 -2.12 0.72
N GLU A 244 56.93 -2.99 0.87
CA GLU A 244 58.24 -2.57 1.36
C GLU A 244 58.82 -1.49 0.44
N ASN A 245 59.24 -0.36 1.01
CA ASN A 245 59.64 0.84 0.25
C ASN A 245 58.59 1.35 -0.76
N HIS A 246 57.31 1.08 -0.51
CA HIS A 246 56.21 1.35 -1.43
C HIS A 246 56.35 0.67 -2.80
N GLU A 247 57.03 -0.48 -2.85
CA GLU A 247 57.02 -1.33 -4.04
C GLU A 247 55.61 -1.86 -4.32
N ARG A 248 55.36 -2.17 -5.60
CA ARG A 248 54.04 -2.62 -6.03
C ARG A 248 53.74 -4.00 -5.51
N GLN A 249 52.70 -4.11 -4.71
CA GLN A 249 52.11 -5.38 -4.30
C GLN A 249 51.19 -5.94 -5.38
N TYR A 250 51.12 -7.26 -5.48
CA TYR A 250 50.23 -7.98 -6.40
C TYR A 250 49.26 -8.85 -5.63
N THR A 251 48.11 -9.15 -6.23
CA THR A 251 47.38 -10.37 -5.85
C THR A 251 48.02 -11.56 -6.59
N PRO A 252 47.82 -12.81 -6.15
CA PRO A 252 48.38 -13.98 -6.84
C PRO A 252 48.06 -13.99 -8.36
N SER A 253 46.78 -13.79 -8.72
CA SER A 253 46.37 -13.68 -10.13
C SER A 253 46.90 -12.41 -10.81
N GLY A 254 47.02 -11.31 -10.08
CA GLY A 254 47.61 -10.07 -10.60
C GLY A 254 49.08 -10.22 -10.98
N LEU A 255 49.84 -11.00 -10.21
CA LEU A 255 51.25 -11.29 -10.47
C LEU A 255 51.43 -12.13 -11.73
N GLU A 256 50.65 -13.21 -11.88
CA GLU A 256 50.64 -14.02 -13.11
C GLU A 256 50.33 -13.16 -14.34
N GLY A 257 49.32 -12.30 -14.23
CA GLY A 257 48.97 -11.36 -15.31
C GLY A 257 50.09 -10.37 -15.63
N ALA A 258 50.84 -9.90 -14.62
CA ALA A 258 51.98 -9.01 -14.80
C ALA A 258 53.15 -9.71 -15.49
N ARG A 259 53.47 -10.94 -15.08
CA ARG A 259 54.49 -11.78 -15.73
C ARG A 259 54.17 -12.03 -17.20
N LEU A 260 52.91 -12.36 -17.52
CA LEU A 260 52.47 -12.58 -18.89
C LEU A 260 52.56 -11.30 -19.74
N LYS A 261 52.19 -10.14 -19.17
CA LYS A 261 52.32 -8.84 -19.85
C LYS A 261 53.79 -8.52 -20.12
N HIS A 262 54.67 -8.76 -19.16
CA HIS A 262 56.10 -8.56 -19.30
C HIS A 262 56.69 -9.46 -20.39
N GLU A 263 56.39 -10.76 -20.35
CA GLU A 263 56.85 -11.71 -21.36
C GLU A 263 56.35 -11.31 -22.75
N ARG A 264 55.07 -10.93 -22.88
CA ARG A 264 54.52 -10.45 -24.15
C ARG A 264 55.24 -9.20 -24.67
N GLU A 265 55.55 -8.27 -23.78
CA GLU A 265 56.27 -7.05 -24.12
C GLU A 265 57.73 -7.35 -24.53
N ARG A 266 58.38 -8.26 -23.81
CA ARG A 266 59.71 -8.77 -24.14
C ARG A 266 59.75 -9.40 -25.53
N GLN A 267 58.82 -10.31 -25.82
CA GLN A 267 58.70 -10.92 -27.15
C GLN A 267 58.41 -9.88 -28.24
N ARG A 268 57.62 -8.85 -27.94
CA ARG A 268 57.35 -7.75 -28.87
C ARG A 268 58.61 -6.95 -29.19
N ARG A 269 59.42 -6.63 -28.17
CA ARG A 269 60.68 -5.89 -28.35
C ARG A 269 61.73 -6.72 -29.08
N LEU A 270 61.95 -7.98 -28.67
CA LEU A 270 62.86 -8.92 -29.34
C LEU A 270 62.52 -9.15 -30.82
N LYS A 271 61.23 -9.11 -31.18
CA LYS A 271 60.80 -9.21 -32.58
C LYS A 271 61.10 -7.94 -33.38
N ALA A 272 61.12 -6.77 -32.74
CA ALA A 272 61.43 -5.49 -33.39
C ALA A 272 62.95 -5.26 -33.51
N ASP A 273 63.69 -5.54 -32.44
CA ASP A 273 65.14 -5.55 -32.38
C ASP A 273 65.59 -6.71 -31.48
N GLN A 274 66.38 -7.63 -32.03
CA GLN A 274 66.85 -8.80 -31.30
C GLN A 274 67.75 -8.44 -30.10
N ASN A 275 68.34 -7.24 -30.10
CA ASN A 275 69.18 -6.76 -29.01
C ASN A 275 68.42 -6.00 -27.91
N ASP A 276 67.14 -5.67 -28.12
CA ASP A 276 66.31 -4.94 -27.15
C ASP A 276 65.56 -5.93 -26.23
N ASP A 277 66.33 -6.65 -25.41
CA ASP A 277 65.79 -7.59 -24.43
C ASP A 277 65.62 -6.92 -23.06
N ILE A 278 64.37 -6.84 -22.58
CA ILE A 278 64.05 -6.32 -21.24
C ILE A 278 64.24 -7.34 -20.11
N GLY A 279 64.71 -8.55 -20.43
CA GLY A 279 64.99 -9.62 -19.46
C GLY A 279 63.74 -10.33 -18.95
N ASP A 280 63.92 -11.22 -17.97
CA ASP A 280 62.82 -11.90 -17.31
C ASP A 280 62.12 -10.98 -16.29
N PHE A 281 60.86 -11.27 -16.00
CA PHE A 281 60.16 -10.54 -14.95
C PHE A 281 60.86 -10.80 -13.59
N PRO A 282 61.19 -9.76 -12.79
CA PRO A 282 61.87 -9.92 -11.52
C PRO A 282 61.15 -10.90 -10.58
N GLU A 283 61.91 -11.61 -9.75
CA GLU A 283 61.32 -12.46 -8.72
C GLU A 283 60.54 -11.59 -7.72
N TYR A 284 59.32 -12.03 -7.39
CA TYR A 284 58.45 -11.27 -6.50
C TYR A 284 58.64 -11.76 -5.07
N GLU A 285 59.26 -10.93 -4.25
CA GLU A 285 59.52 -11.21 -2.83
C GLU A 285 58.60 -10.42 -1.88
N GLY A 286 57.72 -9.56 -2.44
CA GLY A 286 56.86 -8.68 -1.66
C GLY A 286 55.64 -9.37 -1.03
N GLU A 287 55.04 -8.72 -0.02
CA GLU A 287 53.80 -9.19 0.59
C GLU A 287 52.60 -9.12 -0.38
N TRP A 288 51.61 -10.00 -0.21
CA TRP A 288 50.42 -10.02 -1.07
C TRP A 288 49.53 -8.79 -0.84
N TYR A 289 49.05 -8.21 -1.94
CA TYR A 289 48.14 -7.07 -1.90
C TYR A 289 46.78 -7.46 -1.30
N ASP A 290 46.43 -6.84 -0.17
CA ASP A 290 45.11 -6.91 0.43
C ASP A 290 44.43 -5.54 0.45
N LYS A 291 43.52 -5.33 -0.51
CA LYS A 291 42.73 -4.10 -0.63
C LYS A 291 41.86 -3.78 0.58
N ARG A 292 41.62 -4.73 1.49
CA ARG A 292 40.77 -4.51 2.67
C ARG A 292 41.47 -3.70 3.75
N LEU A 293 42.80 -3.57 3.67
CA LEU A 293 43.56 -2.73 4.58
C LEU A 293 43.21 -1.25 4.37
N PRO A 294 43.24 -0.43 5.44
CA PRO A 294 43.10 1.00 5.29
C PRO A 294 44.25 1.57 4.43
N PRO A 295 44.03 2.68 3.71
CA PRO A 295 45.11 3.40 3.04
C PRO A 295 46.21 3.80 4.03
N ALA A 296 47.47 3.63 3.65
CA ALA A 296 48.59 4.10 4.46
C ALA A 296 48.66 5.64 4.36
N GLU A 297 48.63 6.32 5.51
CA GLU A 297 48.55 7.79 5.60
C GLU A 297 49.71 8.49 4.86
N ASP A 298 50.88 7.88 4.87
CA ASP A 298 52.13 8.37 4.30
C ASP A 298 52.44 7.79 2.91
N CYS A 299 51.48 7.09 2.28
CA CYS A 299 51.71 6.50 0.96
C CYS A 299 52.05 7.58 -0.08
N PRO A 300 53.19 7.49 -0.79
CA PRO A 300 53.60 8.49 -1.78
C PRO A 300 52.74 8.45 -3.05
N GLU A 301 52.07 7.32 -3.32
CA GLU A 301 51.28 7.12 -4.54
C GLU A 301 49.84 7.63 -4.39
N CYS A 302 49.19 7.38 -3.25
CA CYS A 302 47.81 7.81 -3.01
C CYS A 302 47.66 8.88 -1.93
N HIS A 303 48.75 9.33 -1.30
CA HIS A 303 48.77 10.37 -0.28
C HIS A 303 47.79 10.15 0.88
N GLY A 304 47.62 8.89 1.31
CA GLY A 304 46.65 8.51 2.34
C GLY A 304 45.18 8.51 1.91
N GLU A 305 44.84 8.91 0.69
CA GLU A 305 43.45 8.94 0.22
C GLU A 305 42.92 7.57 -0.21
N GLY A 306 43.82 6.69 -0.66
CA GLY A 306 43.48 5.37 -1.18
C GLY A 306 42.80 5.41 -2.55
N VAL A 307 42.12 4.32 -2.90
CA VAL A 307 41.37 4.15 -4.14
C VAL A 307 39.89 4.05 -3.82
N GLU A 308 39.06 4.76 -4.59
CA GLU A 308 37.62 4.69 -4.47
C GLU A 308 37.08 3.35 -4.99
N GLU A 309 36.31 2.64 -4.17
CA GLU A 309 35.61 1.41 -4.55
C GLU A 309 34.16 1.46 -4.09
N VAL A 310 33.23 1.27 -5.03
CA VAL A 310 31.82 1.04 -4.70
C VAL A 310 31.66 -0.40 -4.23
N TRP A 311 31.10 -0.58 -3.05
CA TRP A 311 30.84 -1.89 -2.47
C TRP A 311 29.35 -2.08 -2.19
N PHE A 312 28.84 -3.26 -2.52
CA PHE A 312 27.47 -3.67 -2.23
C PHE A 312 27.48 -4.83 -1.25
N ALA A 313 26.62 -4.76 -0.23
CA ALA A 313 26.50 -5.82 0.76
C ALA A 313 25.87 -7.09 0.17
N ASP A 314 26.17 -8.23 0.81
CA ASP A 314 25.49 -9.48 0.50
C ASP A 314 24.04 -9.42 1.00
N THR A 315 23.12 -9.27 0.06
CA THR A 315 21.71 -9.07 0.36
C THR A 315 21.00 -10.30 0.94
N ARG A 316 21.67 -11.46 0.98
CA ARG A 316 21.16 -12.67 1.65
C ARG A 316 21.16 -12.55 3.17
N HIS A 317 21.95 -11.64 3.73
CA HIS A 317 22.21 -11.55 5.17
C HIS A 317 21.96 -10.14 5.75
N LEU A 318 21.03 -9.38 5.14
CA LEU A 318 20.65 -8.05 5.61
C LEU A 318 20.02 -8.06 7.01
N SER A 319 20.21 -6.98 7.76
CA SER A 319 19.45 -6.72 8.99
C SER A 319 17.94 -6.65 8.71
N PRO A 320 17.08 -6.79 9.73
CA PRO A 320 15.64 -6.65 9.55
C PRO A 320 15.23 -5.30 8.92
N ALA A 321 15.89 -4.20 9.31
CA ALA A 321 15.60 -2.87 8.78
C ALA A 321 16.08 -2.71 7.32
N ALA A 322 17.29 -3.17 7.00
CA ALA A 322 17.80 -3.14 5.63
C ALA A 322 16.96 -4.02 4.69
N ARG A 323 16.53 -5.19 5.18
CA ARG A 323 15.64 -6.08 4.42
C ARG A 323 14.27 -5.46 4.15
N LEU A 324 13.72 -4.72 5.12
CA LEU A 324 12.46 -4.00 4.96
C LEU A 324 12.57 -2.92 3.87
N ALA A 325 13.66 -2.15 3.85
CA ALA A 325 13.85 -1.07 2.90
C ALA A 325 14.33 -1.54 1.51
N TYR A 326 15.01 -2.68 1.42
CA TYR A 326 15.56 -3.21 0.18
C TYR A 326 14.46 -3.63 -0.80
N SER A 327 14.43 -2.99 -1.97
CA SER A 327 13.41 -3.19 -3.01
C SER A 327 13.94 -3.99 -4.21
N GLY A 328 15.20 -4.44 -4.17
CA GLY A 328 15.84 -5.22 -5.23
C GLY A 328 17.02 -4.51 -5.87
N VAL A 329 17.45 -5.03 -7.02
CA VAL A 329 18.58 -4.52 -7.79
C VAL A 329 18.19 -4.40 -9.26
N LYS A 330 18.68 -3.34 -9.91
CA LYS A 330 18.55 -3.12 -11.34
C LYS A 330 19.93 -3.10 -11.98
N VAL A 331 20.12 -3.96 -12.98
CA VAL A 331 21.35 -3.99 -13.78
C VAL A 331 21.15 -3.12 -15.01
N GLY A 332 21.89 -2.02 -15.07
CA GLY A 332 21.91 -1.08 -16.18
C GLY A 332 23.15 -1.23 -17.05
N ARG A 333 23.26 -0.36 -18.06
CA ARG A 333 24.48 -0.23 -18.87
C ARG A 333 25.65 0.31 -18.05
N ASP A 334 25.36 1.18 -17.10
CA ASP A 334 26.35 1.91 -16.30
C ASP A 334 26.69 1.19 -14.98
N GLY A 335 26.16 -0.02 -14.76
CA GLY A 335 26.43 -0.84 -13.59
C GLY A 335 25.18 -1.27 -12.83
N ILE A 336 25.37 -1.54 -11.54
CA ILE A 336 24.35 -2.07 -10.63
C ILE A 336 23.76 -0.93 -9.81
N GLU A 337 22.43 -0.79 -9.82
CA GLU A 337 21.67 0.15 -9.00
C GLU A 337 20.90 -0.62 -7.92
N VAL A 338 21.18 -0.33 -6.64
CA VAL A 338 20.43 -0.88 -5.51
C VAL A 338 19.17 -0.04 -5.29
N LEU A 339 18.01 -0.68 -5.36
CA LEU A 339 16.73 -0.02 -5.16
C LEU A 339 16.32 -0.11 -3.69
N THR A 340 15.96 1.04 -3.11
CA THR A 340 15.52 1.15 -1.73
C THR A 340 14.23 1.95 -1.62
N MET A 341 13.51 1.76 -0.52
CA MET A 341 12.39 2.62 -0.18
C MET A 341 12.87 4.05 0.13
N SER A 342 12.06 5.03 -0.24
CA SER A 342 12.38 6.44 0.00
C SER A 342 12.23 6.78 1.48
N LYS A 343 13.33 7.20 2.11
CA LYS A 343 13.35 7.72 3.48
C LYS A 343 12.48 8.97 3.65
N GLU A 344 12.52 9.87 2.68
CA GLU A 344 11.72 11.11 2.69
C GLU A 344 10.23 10.78 2.73
N LYS A 345 9.76 9.86 1.87
CA LYS A 345 8.35 9.45 1.86
C LYS A 345 7.96 8.73 3.15
N ALA A 346 8.85 7.91 3.71
CA ALA A 346 8.61 7.26 5.00
C ALA A 346 8.48 8.31 6.11
N ALA A 347 9.35 9.33 6.13
CA ALA A 347 9.29 10.45 7.07
C ALA A 347 8.02 11.28 6.93
N ASP A 348 7.62 11.61 5.70
CA ASP A 348 6.39 12.35 5.41
C ASP A 348 5.16 11.57 5.89
N ASN A 349 5.10 10.26 5.60
CA ASN A 349 3.99 9.42 6.01
C ASN A 349 3.92 9.27 7.54
N LEU A 350 5.07 9.08 8.20
CA LEU A 350 5.13 8.99 9.65
C LEU A 350 4.71 10.32 10.31
N ALA A 351 5.20 11.45 9.80
CA ALA A 351 4.85 12.76 10.32
C ALA A 351 3.36 13.09 10.13
N ARG A 352 2.75 12.66 9.01
CA ARG A 352 1.29 12.75 8.79
C ARG A 352 0.52 11.86 9.77
N ALA A 353 0.96 10.63 9.97
CA ALA A 353 0.33 9.69 10.92
C ALA A 353 0.38 10.22 12.36
N LEU A 354 1.46 10.88 12.74
CA LEU A 354 1.63 11.54 14.05
C LEU A 354 0.91 12.90 14.14
N GLY A 355 0.26 13.37 13.06
CA GLY A 355 -0.46 14.64 13.05
C GLY A 355 0.44 15.88 13.13
N LEU A 356 1.74 15.76 12.84
CA LEU A 356 2.67 16.89 12.82
C LEU A 356 2.34 17.88 11.69
N PHE A 357 1.71 17.39 10.63
CA PHE A 357 1.18 18.20 9.55
C PHE A 357 -0.35 18.23 9.65
N LYS A 358 -0.91 19.44 9.79
CA LYS A 358 -2.30 19.66 9.42
C LYS A 358 -2.33 19.75 7.91
N ASP A 359 -2.85 18.72 7.26
CA ASP A 359 -3.27 18.91 5.88
C ASP A 359 -4.23 20.09 5.88
N LYS A 360 -3.87 21.17 5.17
CA LYS A 360 -4.85 22.18 4.84
C LYS A 360 -5.95 21.40 4.14
N GLU A 361 -7.13 21.29 4.75
CA GLU A 361 -8.33 20.91 4.03
C GLU A 361 -8.24 21.66 2.72
N ALA A 362 -8.20 20.92 1.61
CA ALA A 362 -8.15 21.57 0.32
C ALA A 362 -9.38 22.47 0.30
N GLU A 363 -9.16 23.77 0.51
CA GLU A 363 -10.15 24.79 0.21
C GLU A 363 -10.41 24.56 -1.26
N VAL A 364 -11.45 23.77 -1.56
CA VAL A 364 -12.04 23.73 -2.87
C VAL A 364 -12.52 25.15 -3.01
N ASN A 365 -11.66 25.97 -3.62
CA ASN A 365 -11.99 27.31 -3.99
C ASN A 365 -13.00 27.12 -5.11
N ILE A 366 -14.26 26.91 -4.73
CA ILE A 366 -15.41 27.06 -5.59
C ILE A 366 -15.41 28.56 -5.86
N ASN A 367 -14.54 28.97 -6.79
CA ASN A 367 -14.63 30.27 -7.38
C ASN A 367 -16.08 30.37 -7.82
N MET A 368 -16.79 31.33 -7.24
CA MET A 368 -18.17 31.63 -7.56
C MET A 368 -18.22 32.01 -9.03
N VAL A 369 -18.30 31.01 -9.91
CA VAL A 369 -18.74 31.22 -11.28
C VAL A 369 -20.20 31.63 -11.13
N ALA A 370 -20.50 32.87 -11.51
CA ALA A 370 -21.86 33.39 -11.49
C ALA A 370 -22.78 32.36 -12.18
N SER A 371 -23.98 32.16 -11.65
CA SER A 371 -24.93 31.16 -12.14
C SER A 371 -25.10 31.23 -13.66
N GLU A 372 -25.16 32.43 -14.24
CA GLU A 372 -25.21 32.65 -15.70
C GLU A 372 -24.05 31.98 -16.46
N ASP A 373 -22.81 32.10 -15.98
CA ASP A 373 -21.64 31.54 -16.68
C ASP A 373 -21.64 30.01 -16.62
N LEU A 374 -22.13 29.44 -15.52
CA LEU A 374 -22.30 28.00 -15.38
C LEU A 374 -23.39 27.48 -16.31
N TYR A 375 -24.53 28.17 -16.40
CA TYR A 375 -25.62 27.84 -17.33
C TYR A 375 -25.17 27.94 -18.78
N ARG A 376 -24.40 28.97 -19.15
CA ARG A 376 -23.84 29.12 -20.49
C ARG A 376 -22.93 27.95 -20.88
N VAL A 377 -21.97 27.61 -20.02
CA VAL A 377 -21.04 26.49 -20.27
C VAL A 377 -21.78 25.15 -20.30
N PHE A 378 -22.83 25.00 -19.50
CA PHE A 378 -23.69 23.81 -19.52
C PHE A 378 -24.48 23.72 -20.84
N ASP A 379 -25.12 24.80 -21.27
CA ASP A 379 -25.92 24.85 -22.50
C ASP A 379 -25.06 24.61 -23.74
N GLU A 380 -23.87 25.22 -23.83
CA GLU A 380 -22.90 24.98 -24.90
C GLU A 380 -22.50 23.50 -24.96
N LYS A 381 -22.23 22.88 -23.80
CA LYS A 381 -21.90 21.45 -23.74
C LYS A 381 -23.06 20.54 -24.09
N MET A 382 -24.29 20.92 -23.71
CA MET A 382 -25.51 20.18 -24.02
C MET A 382 -25.90 20.30 -25.50
N GLN A 383 -25.65 21.45 -26.13
CA GLN A 383 -25.78 21.61 -27.57
C GLN A 383 -24.75 20.78 -28.32
N ALA A 384 -23.47 20.87 -27.95
CA ALA A 384 -22.43 20.06 -28.56
C ALA A 384 -22.67 18.54 -28.36
N ALA A 385 -23.28 18.13 -27.25
CA ALA A 385 -23.70 16.74 -27.04
C ALA A 385 -24.84 16.33 -27.97
N ARG A 386 -25.88 17.18 -28.11
CA ARG A 386 -26.98 16.96 -29.05
C ARG A 386 -26.50 16.90 -30.49
N GLU A 387 -25.59 17.77 -30.90
CA GLU A 387 -24.98 17.76 -32.24
C GLU A 387 -24.15 16.50 -32.49
N ARG A 388 -23.34 16.07 -31.50
CA ARG A 388 -22.63 14.78 -31.60
C ARG A 388 -23.60 13.61 -31.74
N GLN A 389 -24.70 13.64 -31.01
CA GLN A 389 -25.70 12.58 -31.01
C GLN A 389 -26.52 12.58 -32.30
N ALA A 390 -26.86 13.76 -32.83
CA ALA A 390 -27.47 13.95 -34.14
C ALA A 390 -26.56 13.47 -35.27
N ARG A 391 -25.27 13.81 -35.22
CA ARG A 391 -24.27 13.32 -36.19
C ARG A 391 -24.12 11.79 -36.13
N ILE A 392 -24.16 11.20 -34.93
CA ILE A 392 -24.16 9.74 -34.78
C ILE A 392 -25.46 9.12 -35.33
N MET A 393 -26.61 9.77 -35.17
CA MET A 393 -27.89 9.32 -35.72
C MET A 393 -27.93 9.43 -37.25
N GLU A 394 -27.32 10.48 -37.80
CA GLU A 394 -27.15 10.71 -39.24
C GLU A 394 -26.16 9.70 -39.85
N GLU A 395 -25.00 9.46 -39.23
CA GLU A 395 -24.05 8.41 -39.60
C GLU A 395 -24.67 6.99 -39.51
N ARG A 396 -25.67 6.80 -38.65
CA ARG A 396 -26.41 5.54 -38.50
C ARG A 396 -27.67 5.45 -39.35
N GLY A 397 -27.95 6.44 -40.20
CA GLY A 397 -29.05 6.42 -41.17
C GLY A 397 -30.46 6.39 -40.57
N MET A 398 -30.65 6.92 -39.35
CA MET A 398 -31.97 7.02 -38.69
C MET A 398 -32.47 8.47 -38.67
N LEU A 399 -32.70 9.05 -39.85
CA LEU A 399 -33.63 10.17 -39.98
C LEU A 399 -35.01 9.57 -40.22
N GLU A 400 -35.90 9.70 -39.23
CA GLU A 400 -37.31 9.32 -39.38
C GLU A 400 -37.94 10.17 -40.49
N ASP A 401 -38.24 9.54 -41.62
CA ASP A 401 -39.12 10.09 -42.65
C ASP A 401 -40.53 10.22 -42.05
N GLY A 402 -40.83 11.41 -41.51
CA GLY A 402 -42.17 11.82 -41.15
C GLY A 402 -43.04 12.03 -42.40
N ARG A 403 -43.55 10.94 -42.98
CA ARG A 403 -44.72 10.93 -43.87
C ARG A 403 -45.47 9.60 -43.76
N GLY A 404 -46.65 9.62 -43.14
CA GLY A 404 -47.64 8.57 -43.29
C GLY A 404 -48.67 8.50 -42.17
N GLY A 405 -49.92 8.89 -42.48
CA GLY A 405 -51.10 8.43 -41.74
C GLY A 405 -52.00 9.53 -41.16
N GLY A 406 -52.72 10.22 -42.04
CA GLY A 406 -53.82 11.11 -41.67
C GLY A 406 -54.91 11.07 -42.72
N GLU A 407 -55.65 9.95 -42.76
CA GLU A 407 -57.04 9.83 -43.22
C GLU A 407 -57.79 8.92 -42.24
#